data_AF-A0A0D0A696-F1
#
_entry.id   AF-A0A0D0A696-F1
#
_cell.length_a   1.000
_cell.length_b   1.000
_cell.length_c   1.000
_cell.angle_alpha   90.00
_cell.angle_beta   90.00
_cell.angle_gamma   90.00
#
_symmetry.space_group_name_H-M   'P 1'
#
loop_
_entity.id
_entity.type
_entity.pdbx_description
1 polymer ?
#
loop_
_entity_poly.entity_id
_entity_poly.type
_entity_poly.pdbx_seq_one_letter_code
_entity_poly.pdbx_strand_id
1 'polypeptide(L)'
;MAGLLPTVIILGVYYTLCDTVLLCQVYYYRWKRQTRRHVVPVHIPGEVSEETCLISDSRSANPSGRPESSITRIFVRYLATVLFVSATGVAAYCISNWLPNDDTSPALPDTRLDWHIQVIGWTSATAYLGARLPQIVKNFKTRCEGLAPGLFVFSILGNMTYALSIIAASRDADYLIRNASWLAGSGLTIFLDILVLSQFFYYGFVSGQRGWIDGVPP
;
A
#
# COMPACT_ATOMS: atom_id res chain seq x y z
N MET A 1 -24.39 5.89 23.56
CA MET A 1 -22.91 6.05 23.38
C MET A 1 -22.28 4.71 23.00
N ALA A 2 -22.20 4.38 21.72
CA ALA A 2 -21.44 3.20 21.29
C ALA A 2 -19.95 3.44 21.64
N GLY A 3 -19.37 2.56 22.45
CA GLY A 3 -17.97 2.60 22.91
C GLY A 3 -16.92 2.41 21.80
N LEU A 4 -17.17 2.95 20.62
CA LEU A 4 -16.29 2.94 19.45
C LEU A 4 -15.05 3.82 19.63
N LEU A 5 -15.13 4.91 20.41
CA LEU A 5 -13.97 5.77 20.69
C LEU A 5 -12.83 4.99 21.38
N PRO A 6 -13.10 4.20 22.46
CA PRO A 6 -12.11 3.28 23.02
C PRO A 6 -11.55 2.30 21.99
N THR A 7 -12.40 1.68 21.17
CA THR A 7 -11.99 0.67 20.20
C THR A 7 -11.04 1.23 19.15
N VAL A 8 -11.33 2.42 18.61
CA VAL A 8 -10.47 3.12 17.63
C VAL A 8 -9.13 3.51 18.25
N ILE A 9 -9.14 3.98 19.50
CA ILE A 9 -7.90 4.31 20.22
C ILE A 9 -7.07 3.05 20.46
N ILE A 10 -7.68 1.93 20.88
CA ILE A 10 -7.01 0.65 21.10
C ILE A 10 -6.40 0.12 19.79
N LEU A 11 -7.14 0.19 18.68
CA LEU A 11 -6.63 -0.17 17.35
C LEU A 11 -5.45 0.72 16.93
N GLY A 12 -5.54 2.04 17.18
CA GLY A 12 -4.45 2.97 16.91
C GLY A 12 -3.18 2.64 17.70
N VAL A 13 -3.33 2.36 19.01
CA VAL A 13 -2.21 1.93 19.87
C VAL A 13 -1.63 0.60 19.39
N TYR A 14 -2.47 -0.37 19.05
CA TYR A 14 -2.05 -1.68 18.57
C TYR A 14 -1.21 -1.58 17.29
N TYR A 15 -1.69 -0.86 16.26
CA TYR A 15 -0.93 -0.68 15.03
C TYR A 15 0.37 0.08 15.25
N THR A 16 0.35 1.12 16.10
CA THR A 16 1.57 1.89 16.41
C THR A 16 2.62 1.03 17.10
N LEU A 17 2.21 0.15 18.02
CA LEU A 17 3.10 -0.81 18.66
C LEU A 17 3.66 -1.82 17.66
N CYS A 18 2.80 -2.39 16.80
CA CYS A 18 3.23 -3.32 15.74
C CYS A 18 4.23 -2.67 14.78
N ASP A 19 3.95 -1.46 14.31
CA ASP A 19 4.84 -0.71 13.41
C ASP A 19 6.17 -0.36 14.09
N THR A 20 6.15 -0.01 15.38
CA THR A 20 7.37 0.22 16.16
C THR A 20 8.21 -1.06 16.27
N VAL A 21 7.58 -2.21 16.56
CA VAL A 21 8.28 -3.50 16.61
C VAL A 21 8.86 -3.87 15.25
N LEU A 22 8.09 -3.70 14.16
CA LEU A 22 8.57 -3.97 12.80
C LEU A 22 9.72 -3.04 12.41
N LEU A 23 9.65 -1.75 12.73
CA LEU A 23 10.73 -0.80 12.50
C LEU A 23 11.98 -1.15 13.29
N CYS A 24 11.84 -1.54 14.56
CA CYS A 24 12.93 -2.04 15.39
C CYS A 24 13.57 -3.30 14.79
N GLN A 25 12.76 -4.26 14.32
CA GLN A 25 13.25 -5.45 13.63
C GLN A 25 14.00 -5.09 12.35
N VAL A 26 13.41 -4.24 11.49
CA VAL A 26 14.05 -3.79 10.25
C VAL A 26 15.37 -3.09 10.55
N TYR A 27 15.41 -2.20 11.55
CA TYR A 27 16.63 -1.50 11.93
C TYR A 27 17.68 -2.48 12.46
N TYR A 28 17.31 -3.35 13.40
CA TYR A 28 18.20 -4.36 13.98
C TYR A 28 18.77 -5.31 12.93
N TYR A 29 17.94 -5.87 12.05
CA TYR A 29 18.38 -6.78 11.00
C TYR A 29 19.18 -6.07 9.91
N ARG A 30 18.84 -4.82 9.54
CA ARG A 30 19.64 -4.03 8.59
C ARG A 30 21.00 -3.65 9.18
N TRP A 31 21.04 -3.26 10.45
CA TRP A 31 22.28 -2.97 11.17
C TRP A 31 23.16 -4.21 11.31
N LYS A 32 22.61 -5.34 11.78
CA LYS A 32 23.33 -6.61 11.89
C LYS A 32 23.84 -7.10 10.53
N ARG A 33 23.09 -6.89 9.44
CA ARG A 33 23.53 -7.22 8.08
C ARG A 33 24.64 -6.29 7.59
N GLN A 34 24.64 -5.00 7.95
CA GLN A 34 25.74 -4.09 7.66
C GLN A 34 27.01 -4.44 8.43
N THR A 35 26.90 -4.79 9.71
CA THR A 35 28.03 -5.24 10.53
C THR A 35 28.62 -6.56 10.00
N ARG A 36 27.79 -7.50 9.56
CA ARG A 36 28.27 -8.75 8.93
C ARG A 36 28.93 -8.54 7.57
N ARG A 37 28.49 -7.55 6.77
CA ARG A 37 29.14 -7.21 5.49
C ARG A 37 30.52 -6.60 5.65
N HIS A 38 30.81 -5.96 6.78
CA HIS A 38 32.13 -5.38 7.06
C HIS A 38 33.15 -6.39 7.63
N VAL A 39 32.71 -7.58 8.06
CA VAL A 39 33.54 -8.57 8.79
C VAL A 39 33.89 -9.80 7.94
N VAL A 40 33.56 -9.83 6.64
CA VAL A 40 34.01 -10.90 5.73
C VAL A 40 35.10 -10.38 4.78
N PRO A 41 36.38 -10.39 5.21
CA PRO A 41 37.51 -10.37 4.30
C PRO A 41 37.91 -11.82 3.95
N VAL A 42 38.04 -12.09 2.63
CA VAL A 42 38.82 -13.19 2.04
C VAL A 42 38.20 -14.61 2.09
N HIS A 43 38.49 -15.34 1.01
CA HIS A 43 37.83 -16.49 0.36
C HIS A 43 38.29 -17.87 0.87
N ILE A 44 37.38 -18.87 0.91
CA ILE A 44 37.74 -20.30 0.86
C ILE A 44 36.85 -21.00 -0.21
N PRO A 45 37.42 -21.56 -1.28
CA PRO A 45 36.66 -22.34 -2.26
C PRO A 45 36.42 -23.73 -1.68
N GLY A 46 35.20 -24.00 -1.19
CA GLY A 46 34.82 -25.33 -0.74
C GLY A 46 33.83 -25.41 0.41
N GLU A 47 33.48 -24.30 1.05
CA GLU A 47 32.41 -24.31 2.05
C GLU A 47 31.06 -24.02 1.39
N VAL A 48 30.14 -24.99 1.51
CA VAL A 48 28.73 -24.86 1.17
C VAL A 48 28.13 -23.84 2.12
N SER A 49 28.21 -22.57 1.72
CA SER A 49 27.55 -21.46 2.40
C SER A 49 26.04 -21.60 2.20
N GLU A 50 25.30 -21.44 3.29
CA GLU A 50 23.83 -21.36 3.38
C GLU A 50 23.23 -20.18 2.57
N GLU A 51 24.05 -19.38 1.89
CA GLU A 51 23.64 -18.44 0.83
C GLU A 51 23.43 -19.12 -0.54
N THR A 52 23.64 -20.43 -0.64
CA THR A 52 23.31 -21.21 -1.84
C THR A 52 21.80 -21.45 -1.87
N CYS A 53 21.11 -20.86 -2.86
CA CYS A 53 19.72 -21.18 -3.17
C CYS A 53 19.55 -22.70 -3.28
N LEU A 54 18.78 -23.31 -2.38
CA LEU A 54 18.50 -24.76 -2.37
C LEU A 54 17.57 -25.20 -3.51
N ILE A 55 17.30 -24.31 -4.46
CA ILE A 55 16.59 -24.57 -5.71
C ILE A 55 17.52 -24.13 -6.86
N SER A 56 18.59 -24.89 -7.07
CA SER A 56 19.19 -25.01 -8.41
C SER A 56 18.38 -26.06 -9.16
N ASP A 57 17.26 -25.63 -9.75
CA ASP A 57 16.38 -26.51 -10.53
C ASP A 57 16.99 -26.71 -11.92
N SER A 58 18.05 -27.51 -11.98
CA SER A 58 18.62 -28.03 -13.22
C SER A 58 18.13 -29.46 -13.42
N ARG A 59 16.98 -29.63 -14.08
CA ARG A 59 16.77 -30.60 -15.20
C ARG A 59 15.30 -30.65 -15.64
N SER A 60 15.06 -30.06 -16.80
CA SER A 60 14.50 -30.75 -17.98
C SER A 60 13.51 -31.89 -17.72
N ALA A 61 12.21 -31.58 -17.74
CA ALA A 61 11.17 -32.50 -18.17
C ALA A 61 9.91 -31.75 -18.64
N ASN A 62 9.64 -31.85 -19.94
CA ASN A 62 8.36 -31.65 -20.64
C ASN A 62 7.94 -30.21 -21.08
N PRO A 63 7.82 -29.93 -22.40
CA PRO A 63 7.23 -28.71 -22.92
C PRO A 63 5.70 -28.89 -23.05
N SER A 64 4.98 -28.83 -21.93
CA SER A 64 3.52 -28.85 -21.94
C SER A 64 2.96 -27.78 -21.00
N GLY A 65 2.72 -26.61 -21.59
CA GLY A 65 1.74 -25.63 -21.12
C GLY A 65 1.92 -25.14 -19.69
N ARG A 66 2.92 -24.29 -19.42
CA ARG A 66 2.72 -23.25 -18.41
C ARG A 66 1.59 -22.37 -18.93
N PRO A 67 0.41 -22.29 -18.29
CA PRO A 67 -0.52 -21.23 -18.65
C PRO A 67 0.18 -19.94 -18.23
N GLU A 68 0.70 -19.21 -19.22
CA GLU A 68 0.78 -17.75 -19.22
C GLU A 68 -0.30 -17.27 -18.26
N SER A 69 0.07 -16.73 -17.10
CA SER A 69 -0.89 -16.38 -16.06
C SER A 69 -1.71 -15.23 -16.61
N SER A 70 -2.73 -15.62 -17.38
CA SER A 70 -3.39 -14.76 -18.33
C SER A 70 -3.84 -13.57 -17.54
N ILE A 71 -3.51 -12.38 -18.01
CA ILE A 71 -3.88 -11.09 -17.43
C ILE A 71 -5.31 -11.15 -16.87
N THR A 72 -6.21 -11.84 -17.56
CA THR A 72 -7.55 -12.25 -17.10
C THR A 72 -7.62 -12.80 -15.67
N ARG A 73 -6.81 -13.78 -15.25
CA ARG A 73 -6.78 -14.33 -13.87
C ARG A 73 -6.35 -13.27 -12.83
N ILE A 74 -5.40 -12.42 -13.18
CA ILE A 74 -4.93 -11.33 -12.31
C ILE A 74 -6.05 -10.30 -12.15
N PHE A 75 -6.68 -9.89 -13.25
CA PHE A 75 -7.83 -8.99 -13.27
C PHE A 75 -9.02 -9.56 -12.49
N VAL A 76 -9.36 -10.84 -12.71
CA VAL A 76 -10.43 -11.53 -11.98
C VAL A 76 -10.13 -11.56 -10.48
N ARG A 77 -8.89 -11.79 -10.06
CA ARG A 77 -8.51 -11.77 -8.64
C ARG A 77 -8.64 -10.38 -8.02
N TYR A 78 -8.22 -9.33 -8.74
CA TYR A 78 -8.40 -7.95 -8.28
C TYR A 78 -9.88 -7.53 -8.25
N LEU A 79 -10.65 -7.89 -9.26
CA LEU A 79 -12.08 -7.64 -9.31
C LEU A 79 -12.82 -8.35 -8.17
N ALA A 80 -12.51 -9.64 -7.95
CA ALA A 80 -13.10 -10.42 -6.86
C ALA A 80 -12.79 -9.80 -5.48
N THR A 81 -11.58 -9.29 -5.28
CA THR A 81 -11.20 -8.62 -4.02
C THR A 81 -11.91 -7.27 -3.86
N VAL A 82 -12.08 -6.48 -4.92
CA VAL A 82 -12.90 -5.24 -4.89
C VAL A 82 -14.35 -5.57 -4.54
N LEU A 83 -14.94 -6.56 -5.22
CA LEU A 83 -16.32 -6.98 -4.97
C LEU A 83 -16.50 -7.48 -3.53
N PHE A 84 -15.58 -8.28 -3.02
CA PHE A 84 -15.61 -8.76 -1.64
C PHE A 84 -15.59 -7.61 -0.64
N VAL A 85 -14.64 -6.67 -0.78
CA VAL A 85 -14.54 -5.49 0.11
C VAL A 85 -15.82 -4.65 0.04
N SER A 86 -16.36 -4.44 -1.17
CA SER A 86 -17.61 -3.69 -1.34
C SER A 86 -18.81 -4.40 -0.70
N ALA A 87 -18.92 -5.71 -0.82
CA ALA A 87 -19.97 -6.52 -0.23
C ALA A 87 -19.88 -6.52 1.30
N THR A 88 -18.67 -6.59 1.87
CA THR A 88 -18.45 -6.42 3.31
C THR A 88 -18.91 -5.05 3.78
N GLY A 89 -18.61 -3.98 3.02
CA GLY A 89 -19.08 -2.63 3.32
C GLY A 89 -20.61 -2.50 3.32
N VAL A 90 -21.28 -3.06 2.30
CA VAL A 90 -22.76 -3.08 2.22
C VAL A 90 -23.37 -3.91 3.35
N ALA A 91 -22.79 -5.07 3.66
CA ALA A 91 -23.26 -5.91 4.76
C ALA A 91 -23.14 -5.18 6.11
N ALA A 92 -22.02 -4.49 6.36
CA ALA A 92 -21.83 -3.68 7.56
C ALA A 92 -22.86 -2.53 7.65
N TYR A 93 -23.13 -1.85 6.54
CA TYR A 93 -24.17 -0.82 6.47
C TYR A 93 -25.56 -1.38 6.76
N CYS A 94 -25.91 -2.51 6.17
CA CYS A 94 -27.17 -3.19 6.42
C CYS A 94 -27.30 -3.54 7.91
N ILE A 95 -26.32 -4.22 8.50
CA ILE A 95 -26.32 -4.60 9.93
C ILE A 95 -26.47 -3.36 10.82
N SER A 96 -25.78 -2.26 10.50
CA SER A 96 -25.93 -1.00 11.23
C SER A 96 -27.35 -0.45 11.18
N ASN A 97 -28.07 -0.64 10.07
CA ASN A 97 -29.45 -0.19 9.93
C ASN A 97 -30.47 -1.12 10.65
N TRP A 98 -30.09 -2.36 10.97
CA TRP A 98 -30.91 -3.32 11.73
C TRP A 98 -30.77 -3.18 13.25
N LEU A 99 -29.70 -2.54 13.74
CA LEU A 99 -29.54 -2.23 15.16
C LEU A 99 -30.34 -0.95 15.48
N PRO A 100 -31.14 -0.90 16.56
CA PRO A 100 -31.82 0.32 16.97
C PRO A 100 -30.80 1.45 17.15
N ASN A 101 -31.00 2.56 16.44
CA ASN A 101 -30.20 3.76 16.58
C ASN A 101 -30.38 4.28 18.01
N ASP A 102 -29.38 4.07 18.87
CA ASP A 102 -29.22 4.89 20.07
C ASP A 102 -28.83 6.28 19.54
N ASP A 103 -29.72 7.28 19.67
CA ASP A 103 -29.61 8.67 19.16
C ASP A 103 -28.46 9.47 19.81
N THR A 104 -27.31 8.84 20.04
CA THR A 104 -26.07 9.53 20.31
C THR A 104 -25.51 10.01 18.99
N SER A 105 -26.09 11.08 18.44
CA SER A 105 -25.38 11.90 17.46
C SER A 105 -23.99 12.19 18.04
N PRO A 106 -22.89 11.82 17.36
CA PRO A 106 -21.57 12.24 17.81
C PRO A 106 -21.61 13.77 17.82
N ALA A 107 -21.63 14.36 19.03
CA ALA A 107 -21.54 15.79 19.19
C ALA A 107 -20.35 16.25 18.37
N LEU A 108 -20.60 17.10 17.38
CA LEU A 108 -19.56 17.74 16.58
C LEU A 108 -18.47 18.21 17.54
N PRO A 109 -17.21 17.75 17.37
CA PRO A 109 -16.16 18.15 18.29
C PRO A 109 -16.05 19.68 18.24
N ASP A 110 -16.00 20.25 19.43
CA ASP A 110 -15.90 21.68 19.71
C ASP A 110 -14.89 22.37 18.78
N THR A 111 -15.30 23.51 18.21
CA THR A 111 -14.65 24.38 17.20
C THR A 111 -13.14 24.63 17.41
N ARG A 112 -12.58 24.38 18.60
CA ARG A 112 -11.14 24.46 18.89
C ARG A 112 -10.32 23.28 18.36
N LEU A 113 -10.93 22.11 18.14
CA LEU A 113 -10.23 20.93 17.61
C LEU A 113 -9.95 21.04 16.09
N ASP A 114 -10.67 21.90 15.38
CA ASP A 114 -10.61 22.00 13.91
C ASP A 114 -9.22 22.35 13.38
N TRP A 115 -8.53 23.31 14.00
CA TRP A 115 -7.20 23.74 13.53
C TRP A 115 -6.11 22.69 13.82
N HIS A 116 -6.18 22.02 14.98
CA HIS A 116 -5.25 20.96 15.34
C HIS A 116 -5.40 19.77 14.39
N ILE A 117 -6.63 19.40 14.05
CA ILE A 117 -6.92 18.34 13.08
C ILE A 117 -6.39 18.72 11.70
N GLN A 118 -6.56 19.97 11.26
CA GLN A 118 -6.02 20.42 9.98
C GLN A 118 -4.49 20.37 9.96
N VAL A 119 -3.81 20.85 11.00
CA VAL A 119 -2.33 20.79 11.06
C VAL A 119 -1.82 19.35 11.06
N ILE A 120 -2.46 18.44 11.80
CA ILE A 120 -2.11 17.01 11.78
C ILE A 120 -2.38 16.42 10.39
N GLY A 121 -3.48 16.80 9.74
CA GLY A 121 -3.79 16.41 8.36
C GLY A 121 -2.73 16.85 7.37
N TRP A 122 -2.32 18.12 7.40
CA TRP A 122 -1.26 18.65 6.52
C TRP A 122 0.12 18.09 6.83
N THR A 123 0.43 17.87 8.11
CA THR A 123 1.71 17.26 8.53
C THR A 123 1.79 15.81 8.08
N SER A 124 0.71 15.04 8.22
CA SER A 124 0.65 13.66 7.75
C SER A 124 0.72 13.56 6.22
N ALA A 125 0.04 14.46 5.49
CA ALA A 125 0.16 14.55 4.04
C ALA A 125 1.62 14.82 3.59
N THR A 126 2.31 15.72 4.29
CA THR A 126 3.72 16.05 4.02
C THR A 126 4.65 14.88 4.34
N ALA A 127 4.46 14.22 5.49
CA ALA A 127 5.22 13.03 5.87
C ALA A 127 5.00 11.87 4.90
N TYR A 128 3.77 11.68 4.42
CA TYR A 128 3.43 10.68 3.42
C TYR A 128 4.15 10.94 2.08
N LEU A 129 4.16 12.19 1.63
CA LEU A 129 4.96 12.64 0.49
C LEU A 129 6.44 12.30 0.67
N GLY A 130 6.98 12.63 1.84
CA GLY A 130 8.38 12.38 2.21
C GLY A 130 8.76 10.90 2.21
N ALA A 131 7.83 9.99 2.56
CA ALA A 131 8.06 8.55 2.53
C ALA A 131 7.94 7.94 1.12
N ARG A 132 7.04 8.47 0.30
CA ARG A 132 6.78 7.98 -1.07
C ARG A 132 7.86 8.39 -2.07
N LEU A 133 8.43 9.59 -1.94
CA LEU A 133 9.48 10.09 -2.84
C LEU A 133 10.73 9.19 -2.89
N PRO A 134 11.33 8.75 -1.77
CA PRO A 134 12.42 7.79 -1.76
C PRO A 134 12.04 6.44 -2.39
N GLN A 135 10.78 6.01 -2.23
CA GLN A 135 10.27 4.77 -2.82
C GLN A 135 10.20 4.88 -4.35
N ILE A 136 9.73 6.01 -4.89
CA ILE A 136 9.67 6.28 -6.34
C ILE A 136 11.08 6.31 -6.94
N VAL A 137 12.02 7.00 -6.28
CA VAL A 137 13.42 7.09 -6.73
C VAL A 137 14.09 5.71 -6.68
N LYS A 138 13.79 4.90 -5.67
CA LYS A 138 14.30 3.53 -5.58
C LYS A 138 13.69 2.64 -6.66
N ASN A 139 12.38 2.76 -6.94
CA ASN A 139 11.70 2.01 -7.99
C ASN A 139 12.30 2.26 -9.38
N PHE A 140 12.73 3.51 -9.67
CA PHE A 140 13.50 3.82 -10.89
C PHE A 140 14.79 3.01 -11.02
N LYS A 141 15.48 2.75 -9.91
CA LYS A 141 16.74 1.98 -9.90
C LYS A 141 16.53 0.47 -9.91
N THR A 142 15.47 -0.02 -9.28
CA THR A 142 15.20 -1.46 -9.13
C THR A 142 14.20 -2.02 -10.13
N ARG A 143 13.76 -1.22 -11.13
CA ARG A 143 12.77 -1.61 -12.16
C ARG A 143 11.50 -2.25 -11.57
N CYS A 144 11.06 -1.76 -10.41
CA CYS A 144 9.86 -2.23 -9.71
C CYS A 144 9.85 -3.73 -9.31
N GLU A 145 11.01 -4.36 -9.12
CA GLU A 145 11.10 -5.75 -8.64
C GLU A 145 10.49 -5.91 -7.23
N GLY A 146 9.54 -6.84 -7.08
CA GLY A 146 8.84 -7.10 -5.81
C GLY A 146 7.74 -6.10 -5.43
N LEU A 147 7.36 -5.19 -6.32
CA LEU A 147 6.25 -4.27 -6.09
C LEU A 147 4.90 -4.97 -6.25
N ALA A 148 3.99 -4.80 -5.30
CA ALA A 148 2.62 -5.32 -5.40
C ALA A 148 1.66 -4.28 -6.01
N PRO A 149 1.42 -4.28 -7.34
CA PRO A 149 0.62 -3.24 -8.02
C PRO A 149 -0.82 -3.18 -7.52
N GLY A 150 -1.35 -4.30 -7.02
CA GLY A 150 -2.69 -4.37 -6.43
C GLY A 150 -2.93 -3.39 -5.29
N LEU A 151 -1.94 -3.23 -4.40
CA LEU A 151 -2.07 -2.33 -3.25
C LEU A 151 -2.22 -0.86 -3.69
N PHE A 152 -1.57 -0.48 -4.79
CA PHE A 152 -1.71 0.86 -5.38
C PHE A 152 -3.07 1.07 -6.03
N VAL A 153 -3.59 0.06 -6.75
CA VAL A 153 -4.94 0.13 -7.33
C VAL A 153 -6.00 0.23 -6.22
N PHE A 154 -5.89 -0.56 -5.16
CA PHE A 154 -6.77 -0.46 -3.99
C PHE A 154 -6.67 0.89 -3.28
N SER A 155 -5.45 1.42 -3.12
CA SER A 155 -5.22 2.74 -2.55
C SER A 155 -5.87 3.85 -3.38
N ILE A 156 -5.73 3.80 -4.71
CA ILE A 156 -6.37 4.77 -5.62
C ILE A 156 -7.89 4.68 -5.53
N LEU A 157 -8.46 3.47 -5.58
CA LEU A 157 -9.91 3.29 -5.48
C LEU A 157 -10.45 3.80 -4.14
N GLY A 158 -9.81 3.45 -3.03
CA GLY A 158 -10.22 3.91 -1.70
C GLY A 158 -10.15 5.43 -1.55
N ASN A 159 -9.03 6.05 -1.96
CA ASN A 159 -8.87 7.50 -1.91
C ASN A 159 -9.81 8.24 -2.87
N MET A 160 -10.12 7.64 -4.02
CA MET A 160 -11.07 8.20 -4.97
C MET A 160 -12.49 8.16 -4.41
N THR A 161 -12.92 7.03 -3.83
CA THR A 161 -14.24 6.91 -3.19
C THR A 161 -14.37 7.86 -2.00
N TYR A 162 -13.31 8.04 -1.22
CA TYR A 162 -13.29 8.99 -0.11
C TYR A 162 -13.33 10.45 -0.57
N ALA A 163 -12.57 10.83 -1.59
CA ALA A 163 -12.66 12.17 -2.16
C ALA A 163 -14.05 12.45 -2.76
N LEU A 164 -14.62 11.45 -3.46
CA LEU A 164 -15.98 11.54 -3.99
C LEU A 164 -17.03 11.69 -2.89
N SER A 165 -16.89 11.01 -1.75
CA SER A 165 -17.87 11.11 -0.67
C SER A 165 -17.90 12.51 -0.06
N ILE A 166 -16.75 13.17 0.10
CA ILE A 166 -16.66 14.56 0.56
C ILE A 166 -17.32 15.50 -0.45
N ILE A 167 -17.02 15.36 -1.74
CA ILE A 167 -17.58 16.22 -2.80
C ILE A 167 -19.09 15.99 -2.97
N ALA A 168 -19.55 14.75 -2.79
CA ALA A 168 -20.97 14.39 -2.89
C ALA A 168 -21.79 14.87 -1.67
N ALA A 169 -21.16 15.06 -0.51
CA ALA A 169 -21.84 15.48 0.71
C ALA A 169 -22.28 16.95 0.66
N SER A 170 -21.44 17.87 0.19
CA SER A 170 -21.81 19.27 -0.04
C SER A 170 -20.86 19.94 -1.03
N ARG A 171 -21.41 20.85 -1.86
CA ARG A 171 -20.65 21.74 -2.77
C ARG A 171 -20.35 23.11 -2.15
N ASP A 172 -20.67 23.31 -0.88
CA ASP A 172 -20.36 24.56 -0.20
C ASP A 172 -18.85 24.75 -0.05
N ALA A 173 -18.36 25.93 -0.45
CA ALA A 173 -16.94 26.25 -0.41
C ALA A 173 -16.38 26.14 1.02
N ASP A 174 -17.14 26.54 2.04
CA ASP A 174 -16.72 26.47 3.44
C ASP A 174 -16.62 25.03 3.97
N TYR A 175 -17.43 24.11 3.43
CA TYR A 175 -17.35 22.69 3.75
C TYR A 175 -16.15 22.03 3.07
N LEU A 176 -15.89 22.39 1.81
CA LEU A 176 -14.72 21.90 1.07
C LEU A 176 -13.40 22.41 1.66
N ILE A 177 -13.35 23.67 2.11
CA ILE A 177 -12.16 24.25 2.74
C ILE A 177 -11.86 23.54 4.07
N ARG A 178 -12.88 23.25 4.89
CA ARG A 178 -12.69 22.47 6.13
C ARG A 178 -12.14 21.08 5.86
N ASN A 179 -12.53 20.46 4.75
CA ASN A 179 -12.06 19.14 4.34
C ASN A 179 -10.83 19.19 3.41
N ALA A 180 -10.25 20.36 3.15
CA ALA A 180 -9.22 20.53 2.13
C ALA A 180 -7.95 19.75 2.42
N SER A 181 -7.55 19.61 3.69
CA SER A 181 -6.37 18.80 4.07
C SER A 181 -6.55 17.33 3.67
N TRP A 182 -7.75 16.80 3.86
CA TRP A 182 -8.10 15.42 3.53
C TRP A 182 -8.17 15.22 2.02
N LEU A 183 -8.78 16.17 1.31
CA LEU A 183 -8.87 16.16 -0.14
C LEU A 183 -7.49 16.28 -0.79
N ALA A 184 -6.63 17.14 -0.25
CA ALA A 184 -5.24 17.30 -0.69
C ALA A 184 -4.44 16.01 -0.45
N GLY A 185 -4.55 15.40 0.74
CA GLY A 185 -3.89 14.14 1.07
C GLY A 185 -4.31 12.99 0.14
N SER A 186 -5.61 12.83 -0.11
CA SER A 186 -6.11 11.81 -1.03
C SER A 186 -5.74 12.09 -2.48
N GLY A 187 -5.83 13.34 -2.95
CA GLY A 187 -5.42 13.71 -4.31
C GLY A 187 -3.94 13.47 -4.56
N LEU A 188 -3.09 13.85 -3.60
CA LEU A 188 -1.66 13.60 -3.62
C LEU A 188 -1.32 12.10 -3.63
N THR A 189 -2.02 11.30 -2.82
CA THR A 189 -1.85 9.84 -2.79
C THR A 189 -2.20 9.22 -4.14
N ILE A 190 -3.33 9.60 -4.74
CA ILE A 190 -3.75 9.14 -6.06
C ILE A 190 -2.70 9.50 -7.11
N PHE A 191 -2.24 10.75 -7.11
CA PHE A 191 -1.23 11.23 -8.06
C PHE A 191 0.07 10.42 -7.98
N LEU A 192 0.61 10.24 -6.78
CA LEU A 192 1.85 9.48 -6.57
C LEU A 192 1.69 7.98 -6.89
N ASP A 193 0.55 7.39 -6.54
CA ASP A 193 0.27 5.98 -6.82
C ASP A 193 0.12 5.73 -8.34
N ILE A 194 -0.47 6.68 -9.08
CA ILE A 194 -0.51 6.62 -10.55
C ILE A 194 0.90 6.65 -11.13
N LEU A 195 1.77 7.57 -10.67
CA LEU A 195 3.16 7.64 -11.15
C LEU A 195 3.90 6.30 -10.95
N VAL A 196 3.74 5.69 -9.78
CA VAL A 196 4.34 4.39 -9.48
C VAL A 196 3.77 3.27 -10.35
N LEU A 197 2.45 3.25 -10.59
CA LEU A 197 1.84 2.29 -11.51
C LEU A 197 2.32 2.49 -12.94
N SER A 198 2.43 3.73 -13.41
CA SER A 198 2.98 4.04 -14.73
C SER A 198 4.41 3.52 -14.87
N GLN A 199 5.25 3.68 -13.85
CA GLN A 199 6.60 3.09 -13.83
C GLN A 199 6.54 1.56 -13.95
N PHE A 200 5.67 0.92 -13.18
CA PHE A 200 5.50 -0.54 -13.22
C PHE A 200 5.11 -1.05 -14.61
N PHE A 201 4.11 -0.43 -15.25
CA PHE A 201 3.69 -0.80 -16.60
C PHE A 201 4.77 -0.52 -17.64
N TYR A 202 5.44 0.63 -17.55
CA TYR A 202 6.51 1.01 -18.46
C TYR A 202 7.69 0.03 -18.38
N TYR A 203 8.19 -0.27 -17.18
CA TYR A 203 9.29 -1.23 -17.02
C TYR A 203 8.86 -2.66 -17.34
N GLY A 204 7.61 -3.06 -17.06
CA GLY A 204 7.07 -4.35 -17.49
C GLY A 204 7.06 -4.49 -19.01
N PHE A 205 6.60 -3.47 -19.74
CA PHE A 205 6.57 -3.45 -21.20
C PHE A 205 7.98 -3.49 -21.82
N VAL A 206 8.89 -2.64 -21.33
CA VAL A 206 10.28 -2.58 -21.81
C VAL A 206 11.02 -3.89 -21.54
N SER A 207 10.79 -4.53 -20.38
CA SER A 207 11.40 -5.83 -20.06
C SER A 207 10.88 -6.94 -20.98
N GLY A 208 9.58 -6.93 -21.30
CA GLY A 208 8.99 -7.87 -22.26
C GLY A 208 9.55 -7.74 -23.68
N GLN A 209 9.82 -6.52 -24.14
CA GLN A 209 10.46 -6.30 -25.45
C GLN A 209 11.93 -6.70 -25.46
N ARG A 210 12.66 -6.50 -24.36
CA ARG A 210 14.10 -6.82 -24.29
C ARG A 210 14.38 -8.33 -24.22
N GLY A 211 13.52 -9.10 -23.55
CA GLY A 211 13.56 -10.58 -23.59
C GLY A 211 13.35 -11.14 -25.00
N TRP A 212 12.57 -10.45 -25.84
CA TRP A 212 12.36 -10.79 -27.25
C TRP A 212 13.59 -10.50 -28.14
N ILE A 213 14.37 -9.46 -27.81
CA ILE A 213 15.57 -9.07 -28.57
C ILE A 213 16.78 -9.95 -28.20
N ASP A 214 16.91 -10.33 -26.94
CA ASP A 214 18.05 -11.11 -26.43
C ASP A 214 17.85 -12.65 -26.56
N GLY A 215 16.71 -13.12 -27.09
CA GLY A 215 16.47 -14.54 -27.38
C GLY A 215 16.34 -15.45 -26.16
N VAL A 216 16.18 -14.90 -24.96
CA VAL A 216 15.97 -15.67 -23.73
C VAL A 216 14.47 -15.67 -23.42
N PRO A 217 13.76 -16.81 -23.55
CA PRO A 217 12.33 -16.89 -23.28
C PRO A 217 12.01 -16.64 -21.80
N PRO A 218 10.78 -16.18 -21.49
CA PRO A 218 10.38 -15.72 -20.16
C PRO A 218 10.41 -16.79 -19.06
#